data_AF-A0A6A7G5Y8-F1
#
_entry.id   AF-A0A6A7G5Y8-F1
#
_cell.length_a   1.000
_cell.length_b   1.000
_cell.length_c   1.000
_cell.angle_alpha   90.00
_cell.angle_beta   90.00
_cell.angle_gamma   90.00
#
_symmetry.space_group_name_H-M   'P 1'
#
loop_
_entity.id
_entity.type
_entity.pdbx_description
1 polymer ?
#
loop_
_entity_poly.entity_id
_entity_poly.type
_entity_poly.pdbx_seq_one_letter_code
_entity_poly.pdbx_strand_id
1 'polypeptide(L)'
;KFSAEIITLLGILLIAGFYLPDADKYSFITSATCGMITFILIHKVASIMEKREASRVAKNATIAGAKSSLGMFLYLELLDASFSFDGVIGAFAITTNLFIIATGLGIGAMFVRSLTIMLVENNTLEEYKYLQHGAFYAVIALAVIMLLKTFIDVSEVITGLIGAGFISVAFIHSLAVKKTILIKNQSE
;
A
#
# COMPACT_ATOMS: atom_id res chain seq x y z
N LYS A 1 19.90 -1.51 9.73
CA LYS A 1 18.44 -1.68 9.53
C LYS A 1 18.13 -2.59 8.34
N PHE A 2 18.65 -2.30 7.14
CA PHE A 2 18.49 -3.13 5.92
C PHE A 2 18.75 -4.64 6.07
N SER A 3 19.72 -5.05 6.89
CA SER A 3 20.01 -6.48 7.11
C SER A 3 18.85 -7.23 7.77
N ALA A 4 18.05 -6.58 8.62
CA ALA A 4 16.95 -7.25 9.31
C ALA A 4 15.79 -7.57 8.33
N GLU A 5 15.45 -6.63 7.45
CA GLU A 5 14.40 -6.80 6.44
C GLU A 5 14.74 -7.93 5.45
N ILE A 6 15.99 -7.98 4.99
CA ILE A 6 16.48 -9.05 4.13
C ILE A 6 16.40 -10.40 4.83
N ILE A 7 16.83 -10.48 6.09
CA ILE A 7 16.76 -11.72 6.87
C ILE A 7 15.30 -12.18 7.05
N THR A 8 14.37 -11.25 7.31
CA THR A 8 12.95 -11.61 7.41
C THR A 8 12.38 -12.14 6.11
N LEU A 9 12.72 -11.52 4.96
CA LEU A 9 12.28 -12.00 3.65
C LEU A 9 12.86 -13.38 3.31
N LEU A 10 14.14 -13.59 3.62
CA LEU A 10 14.81 -14.88 3.43
C LEU A 10 14.22 -15.96 4.34
N GLY A 11 13.88 -15.62 5.58
CA GLY A 11 13.20 -16.51 6.52
C GLY A 11 11.82 -16.95 6.02
N ILE A 12 11.01 -16.00 5.52
CA ILE A 12 9.70 -16.30 4.94
C ILE A 12 9.85 -17.20 3.71
N LEU A 13 10.83 -16.92 2.83
CA LEU A 13 11.11 -17.73 1.64
C LEU A 13 11.48 -19.16 2.01
N LEU A 14 12.32 -19.34 3.03
CA LEU A 14 12.69 -20.67 3.53
C LEU A 14 11.47 -21.43 4.08
N ILE A 15 10.68 -20.79 4.95
CA ILE A 15 9.48 -21.41 5.53
C ILE A 15 8.49 -21.82 4.43
N ALA A 16 8.23 -20.93 3.47
CA ALA A 16 7.36 -21.22 2.34
C ALA A 16 7.90 -22.37 1.49
N GLY A 17 9.22 -22.43 1.26
CA GLY A 17 9.86 -23.52 0.53
C GLY A 17 9.74 -24.90 1.19
N PHE A 18 9.52 -24.99 2.51
CA PHE A 18 9.27 -26.27 3.18
C PHE A 18 7.80 -26.70 3.12
N TYR A 19 6.87 -25.75 3.08
CA TYR A 19 5.42 -26.03 3.13
C TYR A 19 4.76 -26.14 1.75
N LEU A 20 5.40 -25.66 0.68
CA LEU A 20 4.82 -25.69 -0.67
C LEU A 20 5.01 -27.04 -1.39
N PRO A 21 3.99 -27.54 -2.11
CA PRO A 21 4.13 -28.71 -2.99
C PRO A 21 5.22 -28.52 -4.06
N ASP A 22 5.87 -29.60 -4.47
CA ASP A 22 7.03 -29.54 -5.39
C ASP A 22 6.68 -28.93 -6.77
N ALA A 23 5.41 -28.95 -7.18
CA ALA A 23 4.93 -28.36 -8.43
C ALA A 23 5.05 -26.82 -8.45
N ASP A 24 4.74 -26.15 -7.34
CA ASP A 24 4.68 -24.67 -7.29
C ASP A 24 5.97 -24.04 -6.75
N LYS A 25 6.82 -24.86 -6.13
CA LYS A 25 8.06 -24.45 -5.46
C LYS A 25 8.99 -23.64 -6.36
N TYR A 26 9.20 -24.06 -7.61
CA TYR A 26 10.07 -23.35 -8.56
C TYR A 26 9.50 -21.99 -8.97
N SER A 27 8.19 -21.91 -9.22
CA SER A 27 7.51 -20.66 -9.56
C SER A 27 7.55 -19.67 -8.39
N PHE A 28 7.34 -20.16 -7.17
CA PHE A 28 7.41 -19.34 -5.97
C PHE A 28 8.82 -18.81 -5.70
N ILE A 29 9.86 -19.65 -5.77
CA ILE A 29 11.24 -19.21 -5.51
C ILE A 29 11.71 -18.21 -6.57
N THR A 30 11.37 -18.42 -7.84
CA THR A 30 11.78 -17.51 -8.92
C THR A 30 11.10 -16.15 -8.80
N SER A 31 9.79 -16.11 -8.53
CA SER A 31 9.05 -14.86 -8.30
C SER A 31 9.52 -14.14 -7.02
N ALA A 32 9.72 -14.85 -5.91
CA ALA A 32 10.22 -14.29 -4.67
C ALA A 32 11.64 -13.72 -4.82
N THR A 33 12.52 -14.39 -5.56
CA THR A 33 13.87 -13.90 -5.86
C THR A 33 13.82 -12.62 -6.70
N CYS A 34 12.96 -12.56 -7.72
CA CYS A 34 12.77 -11.37 -8.54
C CYS A 34 12.25 -10.18 -7.71
N GLY A 35 11.27 -10.43 -6.83
CA GLY A 35 10.76 -9.43 -5.88
C GLY A 35 11.84 -8.91 -4.93
N MET A 36 12.67 -9.81 -4.40
CA MET A 36 13.78 -9.46 -3.52
C MET A 36 14.85 -8.61 -4.24
N ILE A 37 15.18 -8.93 -5.49
CA ILE A 37 16.09 -8.12 -6.31
C ILE A 37 15.50 -6.71 -6.53
N THR A 38 14.22 -6.63 -6.88
CA THR A 38 13.50 -5.36 -7.09
C THR A 38 13.52 -4.51 -5.81
N PHE A 39 13.22 -5.11 -4.66
CA PHE A 39 13.28 -4.43 -3.35
C PHE A 39 14.67 -3.84 -3.07
N ILE A 40 15.73 -4.63 -3.27
CA ILE A 40 17.11 -4.19 -3.08
C ILE A 40 17.47 -3.04 -4.03
N LEU A 41 17.03 -3.12 -5.30
CA LEU A 41 17.28 -2.08 -6.30
C LEU A 41 16.63 -0.75 -5.93
N ILE A 42 15.34 -0.76 -5.60
CA ILE A 42 14.60 0.45 -5.20
C ILE A 42 15.28 1.09 -3.98
N HIS A 43 15.60 0.29 -2.97
CA HIS A 43 16.23 0.79 -1.75
C HIS A 43 17.64 1.35 -2.00
N LYS A 44 18.43 0.72 -2.88
CA LYS A 44 19.74 1.26 -3.30
C LYS A 44 19.61 2.58 -4.04
N VAL A 45 18.65 2.70 -4.96
CA VAL A 45 18.40 3.95 -5.70
C VAL A 45 18.02 5.06 -4.73
N ALA A 46 17.09 4.79 -3.81
CA ALA A 46 16.70 5.74 -2.76
C ALA A 46 17.91 6.18 -1.91
N SER A 47 18.72 5.24 -1.42
CA SER A 47 19.92 5.56 -0.63
C SER A 47 20.97 6.36 -1.41
N ILE A 48 21.13 6.11 -2.71
CA ILE A 48 22.02 6.91 -3.58
C ILE A 48 21.49 8.35 -3.71
N MET A 49 20.18 8.52 -3.86
CA MET A 49 19.56 9.85 -3.92
C MET A 49 19.76 10.61 -2.60
N GLU A 50 19.48 9.99 -1.46
CA GLU A 50 19.70 10.58 -0.13
C GLU A 50 21.16 10.98 0.10
N LYS A 51 22.13 10.13 -0.26
CA LYS A 51 23.57 10.44 -0.13
C LYS A 51 23.99 11.61 -1.02
N ARG A 52 23.46 11.67 -2.25
CA ARG A 52 23.69 12.80 -3.18
C ARG A 52 23.07 14.09 -2.65
N GLU A 53 21.91 14.01 -2.00
CA GLU A 53 21.26 15.13 -1.35
C GLU A 53 22.08 15.63 -0.14
N ALA A 54 22.49 14.74 0.76
CA ALA A 54 23.32 15.09 1.92
C ALA A 54 24.62 15.80 1.52
N SER A 55 25.31 15.33 0.46
CA SER A 55 26.53 15.95 -0.05
C SER A 55 26.31 17.32 -0.71
N ARG A 56 25.11 17.56 -1.26
CA ARG A 56 24.73 18.84 -1.90
C ARG A 56 24.23 19.86 -0.89
N VAL A 57 23.50 19.44 0.14
CA VAL A 57 23.07 20.29 1.27
C VAL A 57 24.29 20.84 2.02
N ALA A 58 25.34 20.02 2.18
CA ALA A 58 26.62 20.46 2.74
C ALA A 58 27.37 21.50 1.87
N LYS A 59 27.05 21.62 0.57
CA LYS A 59 27.69 22.56 -0.36
C LYS A 59 26.87 23.81 -0.68
N ASN A 60 25.53 23.77 -0.60
CA ASN A 60 24.65 24.90 -0.88
C ASN A 60 23.38 24.82 0.00
N ALA A 61 23.34 25.62 1.07
CA ALA A 61 22.26 25.62 2.07
C ALA A 61 20.88 26.09 1.53
N THR A 62 20.82 26.69 0.35
CA THR A 62 19.61 27.33 -0.19
C THR A 62 18.73 26.42 -1.08
N ILE A 63 19.18 25.21 -1.44
CA ILE A 63 18.45 24.29 -2.35
C ILE A 63 17.88 23.07 -1.58
N ALA A 64 18.02 23.04 -0.25
CA ALA A 64 17.66 21.88 0.57
C ALA A 64 16.16 21.52 0.54
N GLY A 65 15.26 22.50 0.39
CA GLY A 65 13.80 22.26 0.45
C GLY A 65 13.17 21.67 -0.81
N ALA A 66 13.73 21.92 -2.00
CA ALA A 66 13.05 21.61 -3.26
C ALA A 66 13.40 20.24 -3.86
N LYS A 67 14.39 19.50 -3.31
CA LYS A 67 14.92 18.27 -3.94
C LYS A 67 14.73 16.99 -3.12
N SER A 68 14.53 17.09 -1.81
CA SER A 68 14.06 15.97 -0.97
C SER A 68 12.68 15.45 -1.42
N SER A 69 11.93 16.25 -2.19
CA SER A 69 10.66 15.87 -2.80
C SER A 69 10.76 14.83 -3.92
N LEU A 70 11.89 14.69 -4.63
CA LEU A 70 11.98 13.76 -5.77
C LEU A 70 12.01 12.30 -5.35
N GLY A 71 12.75 11.96 -4.28
CA GLY A 71 12.75 10.60 -3.73
C GLY A 71 11.37 10.22 -3.17
N MET A 72 10.73 11.15 -2.46
CA MET A 72 9.36 10.99 -1.96
C MET A 72 8.35 10.86 -3.09
N PHE A 73 8.49 11.64 -4.16
CA PHE A 73 7.63 11.59 -5.35
C PHE A 73 7.73 10.24 -6.06
N LEU A 74 8.94 9.78 -6.36
CA LEU A 74 9.17 8.46 -6.95
C LEU A 74 8.64 7.33 -6.06
N TYR A 75 8.79 7.43 -4.74
CA TYR A 75 8.24 6.46 -3.80
C TYR A 75 6.71 6.44 -3.81
N LEU A 76 6.06 7.60 -3.81
CA LEU A 76 4.60 7.70 -3.85
C LEU A 76 4.01 7.23 -5.18
N GLU A 77 4.63 7.59 -6.31
CA GLU A 77 4.25 7.09 -7.64
C GLU A 77 4.44 5.58 -7.76
N LEU A 78 5.49 5.03 -7.15
CA LEU A 78 5.70 3.59 -7.14
C LEU A 78 4.66 2.86 -6.28
N LEU A 79 4.25 3.46 -5.15
CA LEU A 79 3.13 2.94 -4.36
C LEU A 79 1.83 2.94 -5.16
N ASP A 80 1.52 4.04 -5.85
CA ASP A 80 0.33 4.16 -6.71
C ASP A 80 0.38 3.20 -7.92
N ALA A 81 1.55 3.02 -8.52
CA ALA A 81 1.80 2.05 -9.58
C ALA A 81 1.61 0.60 -9.10
N SER A 82 2.04 0.29 -7.87
CA SER A 82 1.89 -1.05 -7.29
C SER A 82 0.42 -1.35 -6.99
N PHE A 83 -0.32 -0.39 -6.42
CA PHE A 83 -1.75 -0.56 -6.14
C PHE A 83 -2.60 -0.61 -7.42
N SER A 84 -2.22 0.14 -8.46
CA SER A 84 -2.90 0.07 -9.76
C SER A 84 -2.58 -1.23 -10.51
N PHE A 85 -1.39 -1.81 -10.36
CA PHE A 85 -1.03 -3.10 -10.95
C PHE A 85 -1.87 -4.25 -10.37
N ASP A 86 -2.09 -4.28 -9.05
CA ASP A 86 -2.98 -5.24 -8.40
C ASP A 86 -4.43 -5.10 -8.90
N GLY A 87 -4.88 -3.85 -9.13
CA GLY A 87 -6.18 -3.56 -9.74
C GLY A 87 -6.34 -4.12 -11.17
N VAL A 88 -5.29 -4.08 -11.99
CA VAL A 88 -5.28 -4.67 -13.34
C VAL A 88 -5.36 -6.20 -13.27
N ILE A 89 -4.56 -6.84 -12.41
CA ILE A 89 -4.56 -8.30 -12.24
C ILE A 89 -5.93 -8.78 -11.73
N GLY A 90 -6.53 -8.08 -10.77
CA GLY A 90 -7.87 -8.36 -10.29
C GLY A 90 -8.94 -8.19 -11.36
N ALA A 91 -8.84 -7.16 -12.22
CA ALA A 91 -9.77 -6.96 -13.33
C ALA A 91 -9.69 -8.09 -14.38
N PHE A 92 -8.49 -8.63 -14.63
CA PHE A 92 -8.28 -9.78 -15.50
C PHE A 92 -8.95 -11.06 -15.00
N ALA A 93 -9.19 -11.19 -13.68
CA ALA A 93 -9.94 -12.32 -13.14
C ALA A 93 -11.43 -12.30 -13.54
N ILE A 94 -11.98 -11.13 -13.89
CA ILE A 94 -13.38 -10.94 -14.27
C ILE A 94 -13.57 -10.88 -15.79
N THR A 95 -12.67 -10.21 -16.51
CA THR A 95 -12.78 -10.02 -17.96
C THR A 95 -11.41 -9.89 -18.61
N THR A 96 -11.28 -10.41 -19.83
CA THR A 96 -10.06 -10.29 -20.65
C THR A 96 -10.13 -9.12 -21.64
N ASN A 97 -11.25 -8.40 -21.67
CA ASN A 97 -11.42 -7.26 -22.58
C ASN A 97 -10.67 -6.03 -22.03
N LEU A 98 -9.53 -5.73 -22.66
CA LEU A 98 -8.66 -4.62 -22.29
C LEU A 98 -9.39 -3.27 -22.23
N PHE A 99 -10.37 -3.03 -23.09
CA PHE A 99 -11.12 -1.76 -23.10
C PHE A 99 -12.00 -1.61 -21.85
N ILE A 100 -12.61 -2.70 -21.37
CA ILE A 100 -13.42 -2.68 -20.14
C ILE A 100 -12.53 -2.44 -18.93
N ILE A 101 -11.38 -3.10 -18.86
CA ILE A 101 -10.38 -2.91 -17.79
C ILE A 101 -9.88 -1.46 -17.78
N ALA A 102 -9.43 -0.95 -18.93
CA ALA A 102 -8.87 0.38 -19.05
C ALA A 102 -9.89 1.48 -18.72
N THR A 103 -11.15 1.33 -19.15
CA THR A 103 -12.21 2.29 -18.81
C THR A 103 -12.57 2.25 -17.33
N GLY A 104 -12.75 1.06 -16.76
CA GLY A 104 -13.05 0.90 -15.33
C GLY A 104 -11.95 1.45 -14.43
N LEU A 105 -10.69 1.09 -14.68
CA LEU A 105 -9.54 1.59 -13.92
C LEU A 105 -9.30 3.08 -14.17
N GLY A 106 -9.50 3.58 -15.39
CA GLY A 106 -9.35 5.01 -15.70
C GLY A 106 -10.36 5.88 -14.93
N ILE A 107 -11.62 5.44 -14.87
CA ILE A 107 -12.65 6.11 -14.07
C ILE A 107 -12.32 6.00 -12.57
N GLY A 108 -11.94 4.81 -12.10
CA GLY A 108 -11.56 4.56 -10.71
C GLY A 108 -10.38 5.44 -10.25
N ALA A 109 -9.33 5.53 -11.05
CA ALA A 109 -8.16 6.36 -10.75
C ALA A 109 -8.52 7.85 -10.64
N MET A 110 -9.37 8.37 -11.53
CA MET A 110 -9.86 9.76 -11.44
C MET A 110 -10.74 9.98 -10.20
N PHE A 111 -11.56 9.01 -9.82
CA PHE A 111 -12.39 9.09 -8.61
C PHE A 111 -11.54 9.09 -7.33
N VAL A 112 -10.59 8.16 -7.20
CA VAL A 112 -9.68 8.09 -6.05
C VAL A 112 -8.86 9.37 -5.95
N ARG A 113 -8.36 9.88 -7.08
CA ARG A 113 -7.64 11.17 -7.13
C ARG A 113 -8.50 12.35 -6.70
N SER A 114 -9.76 12.42 -7.15
CA SER A 114 -10.66 13.49 -6.72
C SER A 114 -10.96 13.41 -5.22
N LEU A 115 -11.08 12.19 -4.69
CA LEU A 115 -11.32 11.95 -3.26
C LEU A 115 -10.13 12.38 -2.41
N THR A 116 -8.90 12.06 -2.81
CA THR A 116 -7.70 12.48 -2.07
C THR A 116 -7.54 13.99 -2.05
N ILE A 117 -7.75 14.66 -3.19
CA ILE A 117 -7.74 16.14 -3.26
C ILE A 117 -8.79 16.73 -2.31
N MET A 118 -10.04 16.25 -2.38
CA MET A 118 -11.13 16.72 -1.52
C MET A 118 -10.83 16.51 -0.02
N LEU A 119 -10.25 15.38 0.36
CA LEU A 119 -9.93 15.09 1.76
C LEU A 119 -8.79 15.98 2.29
N VAL A 120 -7.80 16.27 1.46
CA VAL A 120 -6.68 17.17 1.78
C VAL A 120 -7.16 18.61 1.92
N GLU A 121 -7.95 19.11 0.98
CA GLU A 121 -8.44 20.50 0.99
C GLU A 121 -9.36 20.78 2.19
N ASN A 122 -10.21 19.82 2.55
CA ASN A 122 -11.16 20.00 3.65
C ASN A 122 -10.56 19.77 5.05
N ASN A 123 -9.26 19.46 5.19
CA ASN A 123 -8.60 19.11 6.46
C ASN A 123 -9.35 18.05 7.31
N THR A 124 -10.22 17.26 6.68
CA THR A 124 -11.10 16.30 7.37
C THR A 124 -10.35 15.13 8.01
N LEU A 125 -9.05 14.96 7.71
CA LEU A 125 -8.23 13.91 8.32
C LEU A 125 -8.06 14.09 9.84
N GLU A 126 -8.03 15.32 10.35
CA GLU A 126 -7.90 15.58 11.80
C GLU A 126 -9.19 15.29 12.57
N GLU A 127 -10.34 15.30 11.88
CA GLU A 127 -11.65 15.11 12.49
C GLU A 127 -12.00 13.62 12.71
N TYR A 128 -11.28 12.70 12.07
CA TYR A 128 -11.52 11.25 12.12
C TYR A 128 -10.40 10.47 12.83
N LYS A 129 -10.24 10.70 14.14
CA LYS A 129 -9.18 10.11 15.00
C LYS A 129 -9.05 8.58 14.92
N TYR A 130 -10.13 7.84 14.67
CA TYR A 130 -10.12 6.37 14.65
C TYR A 130 -9.94 5.76 13.26
N LEU A 131 -10.03 6.57 12.20
CA LEU A 131 -9.91 6.08 10.83
C LEU A 131 -8.46 5.66 10.51
N GLN A 132 -7.48 6.38 11.03
CA GLN A 132 -6.06 6.05 10.86
C GLN A 132 -5.72 4.68 11.44
N HIS A 133 -6.21 4.36 12.64
CA HIS A 133 -5.98 3.05 13.26
C HIS A 133 -6.69 1.94 12.48
N GLY A 134 -7.93 2.17 12.03
CA GLY A 134 -8.65 1.23 11.17
C GLY A 134 -7.90 0.89 9.89
N ALA A 135 -7.31 1.90 9.23
CA ALA A 135 -6.49 1.70 8.04
C ALA A 135 -5.25 0.84 8.33
N PHE A 136 -4.54 1.06 9.44
CA PHE A 136 -3.40 0.22 9.83
C PHE A 136 -3.81 -1.24 10.11
N TYR A 137 -4.94 -1.46 10.79
CA TYR A 137 -5.46 -2.83 11.00
C TYR A 137 -5.84 -3.51 9.69
N ALA A 138 -6.44 -2.78 8.75
CA ALA A 138 -6.76 -3.31 7.43
C ALA A 138 -5.50 -3.74 6.66
N VAL A 139 -4.44 -2.93 6.65
CA VAL A 139 -3.16 -3.26 6.00
C VAL A 139 -2.53 -4.53 6.60
N ILE A 140 -2.52 -4.66 7.93
CA ILE A 140 -1.98 -5.86 8.60
C ILE A 140 -2.82 -7.10 8.26
N ALA A 141 -4.15 -6.99 8.31
CA ALA A 141 -5.05 -8.08 7.96
C ALA A 141 -4.86 -8.53 6.50
N LEU A 142 -4.78 -7.58 5.57
CA LEU A 142 -4.54 -7.86 4.15
C LEU A 142 -3.17 -8.50 3.92
N ALA A 143 -2.11 -8.03 4.59
CA ALA A 143 -0.78 -8.63 4.48
C ALA A 143 -0.78 -10.10 4.93
N VAL A 144 -1.49 -10.42 6.02
CA VAL A 144 -1.63 -11.80 6.50
C VAL A 144 -2.44 -12.65 5.52
N ILE A 145 -3.56 -12.14 5.00
CA ILE A 145 -4.39 -12.87 4.02
C ILE A 145 -3.62 -13.11 2.72
N MET A 146 -2.87 -12.12 2.23
CA MET A 146 -2.01 -12.26 1.05
C MET A 146 -0.91 -13.30 1.25
N LEU A 147 -0.34 -13.39 2.45
CA LEU A 147 0.63 -14.44 2.78
C LEU A 147 -0.04 -15.83 2.85
N LEU A 148 -1.22 -15.93 3.45
CA LEU A 148 -2.00 -17.18 3.51
C LEU A 148 -2.47 -17.65 2.13
N LYS A 149 -2.76 -16.72 1.22
CA LYS A 149 -3.15 -17.00 -0.18
C LYS A 149 -2.10 -17.81 -0.95
N THR A 150 -0.84 -17.79 -0.50
CA THR A 150 0.22 -18.64 -1.06
C THR A 150 0.02 -20.12 -0.73
N PHE A 151 -0.64 -20.44 0.39
CA PHE A 151 -0.83 -21.81 0.86
C PHE A 151 -2.25 -22.33 0.67
N ILE A 152 -3.24 -21.44 0.58
CA ILE A 152 -4.66 -21.75 0.49
C ILE A 152 -5.28 -20.89 -0.61
N ASP A 153 -6.10 -21.46 -1.47
CA ASP A 153 -6.88 -20.70 -2.45
C ASP A 153 -7.90 -19.80 -1.74
N VAL A 154 -7.58 -18.51 -1.64
CA VAL A 154 -8.49 -17.48 -1.13
C VAL A 154 -9.00 -16.64 -2.29
N SER A 155 -10.32 -16.59 -2.46
CA SER A 155 -10.96 -15.76 -3.47
C SER A 155 -10.64 -14.27 -3.25
N GLU A 156 -10.28 -13.58 -4.34
CA GLU A 156 -10.00 -12.13 -4.32
C GLU A 156 -11.16 -11.32 -3.73
N VAL A 157 -12.39 -11.75 -4.00
CA VAL A 157 -13.60 -11.07 -3.51
C VAL A 157 -13.66 -11.13 -1.98
N ILE A 158 -13.31 -12.26 -1.38
CA ILE A 158 -13.31 -12.43 0.08
C ILE A 158 -12.20 -11.56 0.70
N THR A 159 -11.00 -11.60 0.13
CA THR A 159 -9.88 -10.78 0.60
C THR A 159 -10.20 -9.29 0.52
N GLY A 160 -10.76 -8.83 -0.61
CA GLY A 160 -11.19 -7.46 -0.81
C GLY A 160 -12.31 -7.03 0.14
N LEU A 161 -13.30 -7.90 0.37
CA LEU A 161 -14.39 -7.64 1.32
C LEU A 161 -13.90 -7.53 2.76
N ILE A 162 -12.92 -8.33 3.17
CA ILE A 162 -12.35 -8.23 4.53
C ILE A 162 -11.64 -6.88 4.70
N GLY A 163 -10.81 -6.48 3.74
CA GLY A 163 -10.15 -5.17 3.75
C GLY A 163 -11.15 -4.01 3.77
N ALA A 164 -12.11 -4.04 2.85
CA ALA A 164 -13.19 -3.05 2.79
C ALA A 164 -14.04 -3.03 4.06
N GLY A 165 -14.28 -4.18 4.69
CA GLY A 165 -15.00 -4.32 5.94
C GLY A 165 -14.29 -3.61 7.11
N PHE A 166 -12.99 -3.84 7.29
CA PHE A 166 -12.21 -3.16 8.33
C PHE A 166 -12.23 -1.64 8.17
N ILE A 167 -12.06 -1.15 6.94
CA ILE A 167 -12.10 0.28 6.64
C ILE A 167 -13.51 0.84 6.88
N SER A 168 -14.55 0.14 6.43
CA SER A 168 -15.95 0.56 6.58
C SER A 168 -16.37 0.62 8.05
N VAL A 169 -16.02 -0.39 8.85
CA VAL A 169 -16.31 -0.41 10.29
C VAL A 169 -15.58 0.73 11.00
N ALA A 170 -14.30 0.95 10.68
CA ALA A 170 -13.55 2.07 11.24
C ALA A 170 -14.17 3.44 10.87
N PHE A 171 -14.65 3.58 9.64
CA PHE A 171 -15.31 4.79 9.17
C PHE A 171 -16.65 5.03 9.87
N ILE A 172 -17.50 4.00 9.98
CA ILE A 172 -18.79 4.08 10.71
C ILE A 172 -18.54 4.43 12.18
N HIS A 173 -17.55 3.80 12.81
CA HIS A 173 -17.19 4.10 14.19
C HIS A 173 -16.71 5.55 14.36
N SER A 174 -15.92 6.05 13.42
CA SER A 174 -15.46 7.45 13.42
C SER A 174 -16.61 8.44 13.29
N LEU A 175 -17.60 8.16 12.42
CA LEU A 175 -18.82 8.96 12.27
C LEU A 175 -19.70 8.94 13.53
N ALA A 176 -19.86 7.77 14.16
CA ALA A 176 -20.65 7.63 15.39
C ALA A 176 -20.06 8.44 16.55
N VAL A 177 -18.72 8.44 16.70
CA VAL A 177 -18.03 9.25 17.71
C VAL A 177 -18.17 10.74 17.40
N LYS A 178 -17.97 11.16 16.15
CA LYS A 178 -18.16 12.57 15.74
C LYS A 178 -19.58 13.08 16.05
N LYS A 179 -20.60 12.27 15.75
CA LYS A 179 -22.00 12.58 16.06
C LYS A 179 -22.24 12.72 17.57
N THR A 180 -21.62 11.86 18.38
CA THR A 180 -21.75 11.89 19.84
C THR A 180 -21.11 13.13 20.45
N ILE A 181 -19.96 13.56 19.94
CA ILE A 181 -19.26 14.78 20.39
C ILE A 181 -20.08 16.04 20.05
N LEU A 182 -20.66 16.10 18.85
CA LEU A 182 -21.50 17.23 18.43
C LEU A 182 -22.78 17.37 19.26
N ILE A 183 -23.41 16.24 19.65
CA ILE A 183 -24.61 16.25 20.51
C ILE A 183 -24.26 16.74 21.92
N LYS A 184 -23.08 16.40 22.45
CA LYS A 184 -22.65 16.82 23.80
C LYS A 184 -22.33 18.32 23.87
N ASN A 185 -21.78 18.90 22.80
CA ASN A 185 -21.52 20.35 22.71
C ASN A 185 -22.78 21.22 22.50
N GLN A 186 -23.93 20.62 22.18
CA GLN A 186 -25.21 21.34 22.11
C GLN A 186 -26.05 21.24 23.40
N SER A 187 -25.61 20.44 24.38
CA SER A 187 -26.27 20.29 25.69
C SER A 187 -25.51 20.96 26.84
N GLU A 188 -24.42 21.67 26.55
CA GLU A 188 -23.77 22.67 27.42
C GLU A 188 -24.09 24.07 26.90
#